data_AF-A0A357T9Q1-F1
#
_entry.id   AF-A0A357T9Q1-F1
#
_cell.length_a   1.000
_cell.length_b   1.000
_cell.length_c   1.000
_cell.angle_alpha   90.00
_cell.angle_beta   90.00
_cell.angle_gamma   90.00
#
_symmetry.space_group_name_H-M   'P 1'
#
loop_
_entity.id
_entity.type
_entity.pdbx_description
1 polymer ?
#
loop_
_entity_poly.entity_id
_entity_poly.type
_entity_poly.pdbx_seq_one_letter_code
_entity_poly.pdbx_strand_id
1 'polypeptide(L)' 'RLGGIMDTEDVLAFLMVGATAVQLGTGHFVNPRLGQEVIEGLLAYCEQEGLHQIEEIRGIV' A
#
# COMPACT_ATOMS: atom_id res chain seq x y z
N ARG A 1 -1.14 13.76 1.33
CA ARG A 1 -2.28 14.22 0.51
C ARG A 1 -3.32 13.10 0.50
N LEU A 2 -4.61 13.42 0.51
CA LEU A 2 -5.68 12.42 0.41
C LEU A 2 -6.00 12.19 -1.06
N GLY A 3 -5.98 10.93 -1.50
CA GLY A 3 -6.40 10.52 -2.85
C GLY A 3 -5.25 10.39 -3.84
N GLY A 4 -5.47 9.51 -4.82
CA GLY A 4 -4.51 9.20 -5.88
C GLY A 4 -3.97 7.77 -5.87
N ILE A 5 -4.34 6.96 -4.87
CA ILE A 5 -3.91 5.54 -4.80
C ILE A 5 -4.62 4.73 -5.89
N MET A 6 -3.83 4.18 -6.80
CA MET A 6 -4.30 3.40 -7.94
C MET A 6 -3.73 1.98 -7.95
N ASP A 7 -2.70 1.70 -7.14
CA ASP A 7 -2.05 0.39 -7.04
C ASP A 7 -1.33 0.20 -5.69
N THR A 8 -0.63 -0.92 -5.55
CA THR A 8 0.17 -1.28 -4.37
C THR A 8 1.40 -0.39 -4.19
N GLU A 9 2.04 0.06 -5.27
CA GLU A 9 3.27 0.87 -5.22
C GLU A 9 2.98 2.23 -4.58
N ASP A 10 1.84 2.83 -4.92
CA ASP A 10 1.35 4.03 -4.26
C ASP A 10 1.22 3.81 -2.74
N VAL A 11 0.61 2.71 -2.32
CA VAL A 11 0.42 2.39 -0.88
C VAL A 11 1.77 2.25 -0.18
N LEU A 12 2.70 1.49 -0.77
CA LEU A 12 4.06 1.32 -0.25
C LEU A 12 4.75 2.68 -0.08
N ALA A 13 4.69 3.56 -1.09
CA ALA A 13 5.28 4.89 -1.01
C ALA A 13 4.71 5.72 0.15
N PHE A 14 3.39 5.69 0.36
CA PHE A 14 2.76 6.38 1.49
C PHE A 14 3.21 5.81 2.85
N LEU A 15 3.31 4.48 2.97
CA LEU A 15 3.83 3.86 4.19
C LEU A 15 5.28 4.26 4.43
N MET A 16 6.14 4.21 3.41
CA MET A 16 7.55 4.56 3.50
C MET A 16 7.81 5.98 3.97
N VAL A 17 6.99 6.96 3.55
CA VAL A 17 7.08 8.36 4.04
C VAL A 17 6.41 8.58 5.41
N GLY A 18 6.00 7.49 6.09
CA GLY A 18 5.55 7.51 7.48
C GLY A 18 4.03 7.43 7.69
N ALA A 19 3.23 7.18 6.64
CA ALA A 19 1.79 6.98 6.84
C ALA A 19 1.53 5.77 7.74
N THR A 20 0.61 5.91 8.70
CA THR A 20 0.16 4.78 9.54
C THR A 20 -0.92 3.95 8.86
N ALA A 21 -1.70 4.57 7.98
CA ALA A 21 -2.76 3.92 7.21
C ALA A 21 -2.95 4.67 5.88
N VAL A 22 -3.43 3.95 4.87
CA VAL A 22 -3.70 4.50 3.53
C VAL A 22 -5.15 4.20 3.16
N GLN A 23 -5.89 5.21 2.69
CA GLN A 23 -7.28 5.07 2.28
C GLN A 23 -7.39 4.89 0.76
N LEU A 24 -8.13 3.86 0.34
CA LEU A 24 -8.50 3.63 -1.05
C LEU A 24 -9.84 4.32 -1.36
N GLY A 25 -9.77 5.45 -2.07
CA GLY A 25 -10.93 6.25 -2.46
C GLY A 25 -11.36 6.00 -3.90
N THR A 26 -11.14 7.00 -4.76
CA THR A 26 -11.58 7.02 -6.17
C THR A 26 -11.17 5.78 -6.97
N GLY A 27 -10.03 5.18 -6.67
CA GLY A 27 -9.54 3.97 -7.35
C GLY A 27 -10.53 2.81 -7.34
N HIS A 28 -11.37 2.67 -6.30
CA HIS A 28 -12.40 1.62 -6.25
C HIS A 28 -13.48 1.74 -7.34
N PHE A 29 -13.79 2.96 -7.79
CA PHE A 29 -14.77 3.17 -8.85
C PHE A 29 -14.22 2.79 -10.23
N VAL A 30 -12.89 2.85 -10.40
CA VAL A 30 -12.21 2.46 -11.63
C VAL A 30 -11.94 0.94 -11.61
N ASN A 31 -11.43 0.45 -10.49
CA ASN A 31 -11.15 -0.96 -10.25
C ASN A 31 -11.78 -1.41 -8.93
N PRO A 32 -12.92 -2.11 -8.97
CA PRO A 32 -13.54 -2.67 -7.76
C PRO A 32 -12.68 -3.70 -7.01
N ARG A 33 -11.65 -4.27 -7.67
CA ARG A 33 -10.72 -5.24 -7.08
C ARG A 33 -9.49 -4.60 -6.44
N LEU A 34 -9.33 -3.27 -6.54
CA LEU A 34 -8.14 -2.56 -6.08
C LEU A 34 -7.76 -2.91 -4.64
N GLY A 35 -8.73 -2.99 -3.73
CA GLY A 35 -8.45 -3.36 -2.35
C GLY A 35 -7.81 -4.75 -2.19
N GLN A 36 -8.27 -5.73 -2.97
CA GLN A 36 -7.71 -7.08 -2.94
C GLN A 36 -6.30 -7.11 -3.57
N GLU A 37 -6.12 -6.46 -4.72
CA GLU A 37 -4.83 -6.40 -5.41
C GLU A 37 -3.76 -5.72 -4.54
N VAL A 38 -4.13 -4.66 -3.81
CA VAL A 38 -3.26 -4.00 -2.84
C VAL A 38 -2.86 -4.97 -1.73
N ILE A 39 -3.81 -5.71 -1.14
CA ILE A 39 -3.50 -6.65 -0.06
C ILE A 39 -2.53 -7.74 -0.54
N GLU A 40 -2.81 -8.34 -1.70
CA GLU A 40 -1.95 -9.37 -2.31
C GLU A 40 -0.56 -8.83 -2.62
N GLY A 41 -0.47 -7.60 -3.17
CA GLY A 41 0.80 -6.95 -3.46
C GLY A 41 1.61 -6.62 -2.21
N LEU A 42 0.97 -6.16 -1.12
CA LEU A 42 1.65 -5.89 0.15
C LEU A 42 2.20 -7.18 0.77
N LEU A 43 1.45 -8.29 0.70
CA LEU A 43 1.91 -9.60 1.17
C LEU A 43 3.11 -10.08 0.35
N ALA A 44 3.03 -9.98 -0.98
CA ALA A 44 4.13 -10.35 -1.87
C ALA A 44 5.39 -9.50 -1.61
N TYR A 45 5.21 -8.20 -1.34
CA TYR A 45 6.31 -7.31 -0.97
C TYR A 45 6.97 -7.75 0.35
N CYS A 46 6.18 -8.07 1.38
CA CYS A 46 6.74 -8.62 2.63
C CYS A 46 7.54 -9.90 2.39
N GLU A 47 7.03 -10.84 1.58
CA GLU A 47 7.74 -12.08 1.25
C GLU A 47 9.05 -11.81 0.49
N GLN A 48 9.04 -10.89 -0.47
CA GLN A 48 10.21 -10.54 -1.28
C GLN A 48 11.31 -9.88 -0.45
N GLU A 49 10.94 -9.00 0.47
CA GLU A 49 11.88 -8.25 1.30
C GLU A 49 12.21 -8.94 2.63
N GLY A 50 11.58 -10.08 2.93
CA GLY A 50 11.77 -10.83 4.17
C GLY A 50 11.22 -10.13 5.42
N LEU A 51 10.16 -9.34 5.26
CA LEU A 51 9.49 -8.61 6.34
C LEU A 51 8.52 -9.52 7.08
N HIS A 52 8.48 -9.41 8.40
CA HIS A 52 7.47 -10.08 9.21
C HIS A 52 6.13 -9.34 9.18
N GLN A 53 6.15 -8.02 9.03
CA GLN A 53 4.97 -7.17 8.95
C GLN A 53 5.25 -5.90 8.14
N ILE A 54 4.20 -5.35 7.49
CA ILE A 54 4.35 -4.20 6.58
C ILE A 54 4.77 -2.90 7.32
N GLU A 55 4.53 -2.81 8.62
CA GLU A 55 4.88 -1.64 9.43
C GLU A 55 6.39 -1.41 9.53
N GLU A 56 7.21 -2.43 9.22
CA GLU A 56 8.68 -2.34 9.25
C GLU A 56 9.23 -1.34 8.23
N ILE A 57 8.50 -1.07 7.14
CA ILE A 57 8.90 -0.06 6.15
C ILE A 57 8.39 1.35 6.47
N ARG A 58 7.64 1.55 7.56
CA ARG A 58 7.07 2.86 7.84
C ARG A 58 8.13 3.87 8.26
N GLY A 59 8.28 4.97 7.51
CA GLY A 59 9.20 6.06 7.84
C GLY A 59 10.67 5.76 7.52
N ILE A 60 10.93 4.84 6.58
CA ILE A 60 12.30 4.52 6.12
C ILE A 60 12.83 5.48 5.04
N VAL A 61 11.98 6.38 4.51
CA VAL A 61 12.29 7.41 3.52
C VAL A 61 12.08 8.80 4.10
#